data_AF-A0A953DCW2-F1
#
_entry.id   AF-A0A953DCW2-F1
#
_cell.length_a   1.000
_cell.length_b   1.000
_cell.length_c   1.000
_cell.angle_alpha   90.00
_cell.angle_beta   90.00
_cell.angle_gamma   90.00
#
_symmetry.space_group_name_H-M   'P 1'
#
loop_
_entity.id
_entity.type
_entity.pdbx_description
1 polymer ?
#
loop_
_entity_poly.entity_id
_entity_poly.type
_entity_poly.pdbx_seq_one_letter_code
_entity_poly.pdbx_strand_id
1 'polypeptide(L)'
;LAVTLASLTMLKNLLQITRPASDIYQTGGWSFPSGHTTLATSFFFLLSYIFVDKVRSGKGKTLLIGGSFLGVFLASFSRIYLGAHWALDILAGIALGLMSVSLTVLMFNLVFGENRSFRRRIHL
;
A
#
# COMPACT_ATOMS: atom_id res chain seq x y z
N LEU A 1 5.08 -5.29 -4.14
CA LEU A 1 4.30 -4.60 -5.19
C LEU A 1 3.67 -5.58 -6.19
N ALA A 2 4.33 -6.68 -6.59
CA ALA A 2 3.71 -7.69 -7.48
C ALA A 2 2.38 -8.23 -6.92
N VAL A 3 2.35 -8.65 -5.65
CA VAL A 3 1.12 -9.07 -4.95
C VAL A 3 0.03 -8.00 -5.05
N THR A 4 0.37 -6.75 -4.75
CA THR A 4 -0.55 -5.61 -4.83
C THR A 4 -1.18 -5.45 -6.22
N LEU A 5 -0.36 -5.48 -7.28
CA LEU A 5 -0.83 -5.31 -8.66
C LEU A 5 -1.72 -6.48 -9.11
N ALA A 6 -1.33 -7.71 -8.75
CA ALA A 6 -2.11 -8.90 -9.05
C ALA A 6 -3.50 -8.84 -8.37
N SER A 7 -3.53 -8.58 -7.07
CA SER A 7 -4.78 -8.49 -6.31
C SER A 7 -5.68 -7.34 -6.78
N LEU A 8 -5.09 -6.19 -7.14
CA LEU A 8 -5.83 -5.05 -7.68
C LEU A 8 -6.50 -5.41 -9.02
N THR A 9 -5.73 -6.02 -9.93
CA THR A 9 -6.21 -6.36 -11.28
C THR A 9 -7.31 -7.39 -11.21
N MET A 10 -7.14 -8.41 -10.35
CA MET A 10 -8.15 -9.43 -10.09
C MET A 10 -9.46 -8.81 -9.59
N LEU A 11 -9.42 -7.98 -8.53
CA LEU A 11 -10.64 -7.40 -7.95
C LEU A 11 -11.34 -6.42 -8.90
N LYS A 12 -10.57 -5.61 -9.65
CA LYS A 12 -11.14 -4.69 -10.64
C LYS A 12 -11.94 -5.43 -11.71
N ASN A 13 -11.39 -6.51 -12.24
CA ASN A 13 -12.02 -7.27 -13.32
C ASN A 13 -13.20 -8.12 -12.83
N LEU A 14 -13.20 -8.52 -11.56
CA LEU A 14 -14.30 -9.28 -10.95
C LEU A 14 -15.50 -8.40 -10.59
N LEU A 15 -15.28 -7.23 -9.98
CA LEU A 15 -16.37 -6.44 -9.40
C LEU A 15 -16.94 -5.39 -10.34
N GLN A 16 -16.13 -4.86 -11.26
CA GLN A 16 -16.57 -3.96 -12.33
C GLN A 16 -17.44 -2.78 -11.87
N ILE A 17 -17.15 -2.24 -10.68
CA ILE A 17 -17.93 -1.13 -10.11
C ILE A 17 -17.64 0.16 -10.90
N THR A 18 -18.71 0.88 -11.23
CA THR A 18 -18.65 2.15 -11.97
C THR A 18 -18.17 3.30 -11.09
N ARG A 19 -17.46 4.25 -11.70
CA ARG A 19 -16.91 5.43 -11.03
C ARG A 19 -18.01 6.47 -10.74
N PRO A 20 -17.80 7.37 -9.76
CA PRO A 20 -18.60 8.58 -9.68
C PRO A 20 -18.50 9.38 -10.97
N ALA A 21 -19.61 10.01 -11.38
CA ALA A 21 -19.57 11.00 -12.44
C ALA A 21 -18.76 12.21 -11.95
N SER A 22 -17.76 12.62 -12.73
CA SER A 22 -16.92 13.77 -12.39
C SER A 22 -16.63 14.60 -13.64
N ASP A 23 -16.84 15.91 -13.52
CA ASP A 23 -16.53 16.89 -14.57
C ASP A 23 -15.07 17.39 -14.47
N ILE A 24 -14.40 17.10 -13.36
CA ILE A 24 -13.05 17.60 -13.05
C ILE A 24 -11.97 16.63 -13.56
N TYR A 25 -12.21 15.32 -13.48
CA TYR A 25 -11.23 14.31 -13.84
C TYR A 25 -11.90 13.08 -14.46
N GLN A 26 -11.65 12.86 -15.74
CA GLN A 26 -12.16 11.71 -16.48
C GLN A 26 -11.07 10.64 -16.62
N THR A 27 -11.36 9.43 -16.18
CA THR A 27 -10.47 8.28 -16.26
C THR A 27 -11.25 7.01 -16.56
N GLY A 28 -10.70 6.16 -17.43
CA GLY A 28 -11.33 4.89 -17.82
C GLY A 28 -11.22 3.78 -16.77
N GLY A 29 -11.93 2.70 -17.03
CA GLY A 29 -11.91 1.47 -16.22
C GLY A 29 -12.66 1.56 -14.90
N TRP A 30 -12.69 0.44 -14.17
CA TRP A 30 -13.48 0.25 -12.96
C TRP A 30 -12.97 1.05 -11.76
N SER A 31 -13.88 1.54 -10.91
CA SER A 31 -13.53 2.36 -9.74
C SER A 31 -12.92 1.52 -8.62
N PHE A 32 -13.52 0.36 -8.33
CA PHE A 32 -13.19 -0.41 -7.13
C PHE A 32 -12.11 -1.48 -7.40
N PRO A 33 -11.16 -1.68 -6.47
CA PRO A 33 -10.72 -0.73 -5.45
C PRO A 33 -9.86 0.39 -6.07
N SER A 34 -9.61 1.46 -5.31
CA SER A 34 -8.79 2.59 -5.78
C SER A 34 -7.34 2.16 -6.01
N GLY A 35 -6.86 2.27 -7.26
CA GLY A 35 -5.50 1.90 -7.65
C GLY A 35 -4.42 2.77 -6.99
N HIS A 36 -4.61 4.08 -7.04
CA HIS A 36 -3.67 5.04 -6.43
C HIS A 36 -3.58 4.82 -4.93
N THR A 37 -4.71 4.65 -4.25
CA THR A 37 -4.74 4.39 -2.80
C THR A 37 -4.08 3.06 -2.46
N THR A 38 -4.38 1.99 -3.21
CA THR A 38 -3.81 0.66 -2.95
C THR A 38 -2.29 0.66 -3.12
N LEU A 39 -1.80 1.23 -4.23
CA LEU A 39 -0.37 1.30 -4.51
C LEU A 39 0.37 2.22 -3.54
N ALA A 40 -0.18 3.40 -3.22
CA ALA A 40 0.40 4.29 -2.23
C ALA A 40 0.51 3.61 -0.87
N THR A 41 -0.57 2.96 -0.41
CA THR A 41 -0.58 2.20 0.84
C THR A 41 0.49 1.12 0.83
N SER A 42 0.52 0.29 -0.21
CA SER A 42 1.53 -0.77 -0.27
C SER A 42 2.97 -0.23 -0.33
N PHE A 43 3.20 0.85 -1.07
CA PHE A 43 4.53 1.44 -1.24
C PHE A 43 5.04 2.05 0.07
N PHE A 44 4.28 2.95 0.68
CA PHE A 44 4.71 3.68 1.88
C PHE A 44 4.89 2.76 3.09
N PHE A 45 3.99 1.79 3.30
CA PHE A 45 4.13 0.84 4.41
C PHE A 45 5.25 -0.18 4.19
N LEU A 46 5.48 -0.62 2.95
CA LEU A 46 6.65 -1.46 2.64
C LEU A 46 7.96 -0.68 2.83
N LEU A 47 8.00 0.59 2.43
CA LEU A 47 9.14 1.46 2.66
C LEU A 47 9.41 1.62 4.16
N SER A 48 8.38 1.90 4.94
CA SER A 48 8.47 1.93 6.40
C SER A 48 9.05 0.63 6.96
N TYR A 49 8.52 -0.54 6.54
CA TYR A 49 9.03 -1.84 6.99
C TYR A 49 10.51 -2.05 6.67
N ILE A 50 10.98 -1.66 5.48
CA ILE A 50 12.38 -1.84 5.06
C ILE A 50 13.35 -0.94 5.85
N PHE A 51 12.93 0.29 6.15
CA PHE A 51 13.82 1.31 6.69
C PHE A 51 13.69 1.51 8.20
N VAL A 52 12.63 1.03 8.85
CA VAL A 52 12.40 1.27 10.30
C VAL A 52 13.57 0.81 11.17
N ASP A 53 14.20 -0.32 10.85
CA ASP A 53 15.35 -0.86 11.60
C ASP A 53 16.67 -0.14 11.28
N LYS A 54 16.75 0.54 10.13
CA LYS A 54 17.94 1.32 9.73
C LYS A 54 17.96 2.69 10.38
N VAL A 55 16.80 3.19 10.82
CA VAL A 55 16.67 4.49 11.48
C VAL A 55 16.90 4.35 12.98
N ARG A 56 18.02 4.91 13.47
CA ARG A 56 18.41 4.81 14.89
C ARG A 56 17.64 5.74 15.82
N SER A 57 17.24 6.92 15.36
CA SER A 57 16.59 7.93 16.20
C SER A 57 15.07 7.74 16.27
N GLY A 58 14.48 7.92 17.46
CA GLY A 58 13.03 7.85 17.65
C GLY A 58 12.27 8.91 16.83
N LYS A 59 12.84 10.12 16.70
CA LYS A 59 12.32 11.18 15.82
C LYS A 59 12.32 10.73 14.36
N GLY A 60 13.38 10.11 13.87
CA GLY A 60 13.46 9.60 12.51
C GLY A 60 12.42 8.52 12.23
N LYS A 61 12.20 7.59 13.18
CA LYS A 61 11.15 6.56 13.05
C LYS A 61 9.76 7.19 12.99
N THR A 62 9.52 8.19 13.84
CA THR A 62 8.26 8.94 13.85
C THR A 62 8.02 9.64 12.52
N LEU A 63 9.05 10.29 11.95
CA LEU A 63 8.95 10.93 10.63
C LEU A 63 8.73 9.92 9.50
N LEU A 64 9.38 8.76 9.53
CA LEU A 64 9.19 7.71 8.54
C LEU A 64 7.75 7.17 8.53
N ILE A 65 7.25 6.84 9.73
CA ILE A 65 5.90 6.30 9.90
C ILE A 65 4.86 7.39 9.60
N GLY A 66 5.00 8.57 10.21
CA GLY A 66 4.10 9.71 10.00
C GLY A 66 4.06 10.16 8.53
N GLY A 67 5.23 10.22 7.87
CA GLY A 67 5.33 10.51 6.44
C GLY A 67 4.66 9.46 5.56
N SER A 68 4.69 8.19 5.96
CA SER A 68 3.98 7.11 5.27
C SER A 68 2.47 7.27 5.37
N PHE A 69 1.95 7.55 6.57
CA PHE A 69 0.53 7.86 6.77
C PHE A 69 0.10 9.10 5.98
N LEU A 70 0.91 10.16 6.03
CA LEU A 70 0.64 11.39 5.28
C LEU A 70 0.61 11.14 3.77
N GLY A 71 1.56 10.36 3.24
CA GLY A 71 1.59 10.00 1.82
C GLY A 71 0.35 9.24 1.37
N VAL A 72 -0.11 8.28 2.18
CA VAL A 72 -1.36 7.54 1.91
C VAL A 72 -2.58 8.43 2.01
N PHE A 73 -2.61 9.33 3.00
CA PHE A 73 -3.69 10.30 3.16
C PHE A 73 -3.79 11.23 1.95
N LEU A 74 -2.69 11.86 1.53
CA LEU A 74 -2.66 12.76 0.38
C LEU A 74 -3.06 12.04 -0.92
N ALA A 75 -2.56 10.83 -1.14
CA ALA A 75 -2.95 10.02 -2.29
C ALA A 75 -4.45 9.72 -2.28
N SER A 76 -5.01 9.35 -1.13
CA SER A 76 -6.44 9.04 -0.96
C SER A 76 -7.32 10.28 -1.11
N PHE A 77 -6.95 11.37 -0.46
CA PHE A 77 -7.66 12.64 -0.52
C PHE A 77 -7.74 13.15 -1.96
N SER A 78 -6.64 13.06 -2.72
CA SER A 78 -6.65 13.46 -4.13
C SER A 78 -7.71 12.73 -4.97
N ARG A 79 -8.06 11.49 -4.62
CA ARG A 79 -9.05 10.69 -5.35
C ARG A 79 -10.49 11.08 -5.02
N ILE A 80 -10.76 11.47 -3.77
CA ILE A 80 -12.06 12.03 -3.37
C ILE A 80 -12.23 13.42 -3.98
N TYR A 81 -11.20 14.27 -3.82
CA TYR A 81 -11.24 15.65 -4.28
C TYR A 81 -11.52 15.76 -5.79
N LEU A 82 -10.89 14.90 -6.59
CA LEU A 82 -11.12 14.84 -8.04
C LEU A 82 -12.42 14.13 -8.44
N GLY A 83 -13.21 13.62 -7.49
CA GLY A 83 -14.41 12.83 -7.79
C GLY A 83 -14.12 11.51 -8.52
N ALA A 84 -12.88 11.00 -8.45
CA ALA A 84 -12.44 9.85 -9.23
C ALA A 84 -12.88 8.50 -8.64
N HIS A 85 -13.19 8.48 -7.34
CA HIS A 85 -13.46 7.28 -6.56
C HIS A 85 -14.47 7.56 -5.43
N TRP A 86 -15.27 6.55 -5.10
CA TRP A 86 -16.11 6.56 -3.90
C TRP A 86 -15.25 6.42 -2.64
N ALA A 87 -15.76 6.87 -1.49
CA ALA A 87 -15.08 6.69 -0.21
C ALA A 87 -14.80 5.20 0.11
N LEU A 88 -15.72 4.31 -0.27
CA LEU A 88 -15.54 2.86 -0.11
C LEU A 88 -14.41 2.29 -0.98
N ASP A 89 -14.18 2.82 -2.18
CA ASP A 89 -13.06 2.40 -3.05
C ASP A 89 -11.71 2.66 -2.38
N ILE A 90 -11.65 3.75 -1.61
CA ILE A 90 -10.46 4.20 -0.89
C ILE A 90 -10.24 3.32 0.34
N LEU A 91 -11.27 3.09 1.14
CA LEU A 91 -11.18 2.20 2.30
C LEU A 91 -10.76 0.78 1.88
N ALA A 92 -11.36 0.26 0.81
CA ALA A 92 -10.97 -1.03 0.24
C ALA A 92 -9.54 -1.00 -0.32
N GLY A 93 -9.13 0.10 -0.95
CA GLY A 93 -7.76 0.26 -1.43
C GLY A 93 -6.73 0.26 -0.30
N ILE A 94 -7.02 0.91 0.83
CA ILE A 94 -6.15 0.89 2.03
C ILE A 94 -6.08 -0.54 2.57
N ALA A 95 -7.22 -1.19 2.77
CA ALA A 95 -7.28 -2.56 3.29
C ALA A 95 -6.51 -3.54 2.41
N LEU A 96 -6.74 -3.50 1.10
CA LEU A 96 -6.04 -4.36 0.13
C LEU A 96 -4.54 -4.06 0.09
N GLY A 97 -4.16 -2.78 0.15
CA GLY A 97 -2.77 -2.35 0.16
C GLY A 97 -2.01 -2.86 1.39
N LEU A 98 -2.61 -2.78 2.57
CA LEU A 98 -2.06 -3.32 3.82
C LEU A 98 -1.95 -4.84 3.76
N MET A 99 -3.03 -5.54 3.36
CA MET A 99 -3.03 -7.00 3.22
C MET A 99 -1.94 -7.47 2.26
N SER A 100 -1.76 -6.78 1.13
CA SER A 100 -0.72 -7.11 0.14
C SER A 100 0.69 -6.94 0.70
N VAL A 101 0.93 -5.91 1.52
CA VAL A 101 2.23 -5.71 2.19
C VAL A 101 2.47 -6.77 3.24
N SER A 102 1.48 -7.04 4.10
CA SER A 102 1.59 -8.09 5.12
C SER A 102 1.91 -9.45 4.50
N LEU A 103 1.23 -9.81 3.40
CA LEU A 103 1.51 -11.04 2.67
C LEU A 103 2.90 -11.03 2.02
N THR A 104 3.31 -9.91 1.40
CA THR A 104 4.64 -9.78 0.82
C THR A 104 5.73 -9.97 1.88
N VAL A 105 5.57 -9.35 3.05
CA VAL A 105 6.50 -9.46 4.17
C VAL A 105 6.52 -10.87 4.74
N LEU A 106 5.36 -11.51 4.88
CA LEU A 106 5.26 -12.89 5.33
C LEU A 106 6.01 -13.83 4.39
N MET A 107 5.74 -13.76 3.08
CA MET A 107 6.43 -14.55 2.07
C MET A 107 7.95 -14.32 2.12
N PHE A 108 8.38 -13.06 2.22
CA PHE A 108 9.79 -12.73 2.35
C PHE A 108 10.42 -13.35 3.61
N ASN A 109 9.74 -13.29 4.75
CA ASN A 109 10.24 -13.87 5.99
C ASN A 109 10.22 -15.41 5.99
N LEU A 110 9.27 -16.05 5.32
CA LEU A 110 9.27 -17.51 5.17
C LEU A 110 10.42 -18.00 4.27
N VAL A 111 10.70 -17.28 3.18
CA VAL A 111 11.75 -17.68 2.22
C VAL A 111 13.15 -17.30 2.70
N PHE A 112 13.31 -16.16 3.37
CA PHE A 112 14.63 -15.61 3.74
C PHE A 112 14.86 -15.47 5.25
N GLY A 113 13.86 -15.71 6.09
CA GLY A 113 13.95 -15.54 7.55
C GLY A 113 14.91 -16.50 8.21
N GLU A 114 14.98 -17.77 7.77
CA GLU A 114 15.95 -18.74 8.29
C GLU A 114 17.39 -18.29 8.02
N ASN A 115 17.66 -17.79 6.81
CA ASN A 115 18.99 -17.30 6.43
C ASN A 115 19.44 -16.06 7.21
N ARG A 116 18.52 -15.17 7.61
CA ARG A 116 18.84 -13.99 8.45
C ARG A 116 19.07 -14.36 9.91
N SER A 117 18.31 -15.32 10.45
CA SER A 117 18.52 -15.85 11.82
C SER A 117 19.87 -16.55 11.94
N PHE A 118 20.22 -17.39 10.96
CA PHE A 118 21.51 -18.06 10.90
C PHE A 118 22.67 -17.06 10.79
N ARG A 119 22.64 -16.12 9.83
CA ARG A 119 23.69 -15.09 9.69
C ARG A 119 23.88 -14.19 10.91
N ARG A 120 22.82 -13.88 11.68
CA ARG A 120 22.95 -13.15 12.95
C ARG A 120 23.64 -13.97 14.04
N ARG A 121 23.52 -15.31 14.03
CA ARG A 121 24.13 -16.20 15.03
C ARG A 121 25.62 -16.46 14.79
N ILE A 122 26.08 -16.43 13.55
CA ILE A 122 27.50 -16.62 13.16
C ILE A 122 28.33 -15.32 13.19
N HIS A 123 27.70 -14.16 13.38
CA HIS A 123 28.38 -12.89 13.65
C HIS A 123 28.39 -12.54 15.15
N LEU A 124 28.20 -13.54 16.00
CA LEU A 124 28.58 -13.57 17.42
C LEU A 124 29.87 -14.38 17.54
#